data_AF-A0A523AM69-F1
#
_entry.id   AF-A0A523AM69-F1
#
_cell.length_a   1.000
_cell.length_b   1.000
_cell.length_c   1.000
_cell.angle_alpha   90.00
_cell.angle_beta   90.00
_cell.angle_gamma   90.00
#
_symmetry.space_group_name_H-M   'P 1'
#
loop_
_entity.id
_entity.type
_entity.pdbx_description
1 polymer ?
#
loop_
_entity_poly.entity_id
_entity_poly.type
_entity_poly.pdbx_seq_one_letter_code
_entity_poly.pdbx_strand_id
1 'polypeptide(L)' 'RDGDVISIDIPARRLDVKLSQDELKDRRERWRPPRPELRGYLARYFRLVSGAEDGAVLL' A
#
# COMPACT_ATOMS: atom_id res chain seq x y z
N ARG A 1 8.84 5.63 -6.22
CA ARG A 1 9.24 6.95 -6.75
C ARG A 1 9.39 6.80 -8.24
N ASP A 2 9.17 7.86 -8.99
CA ASP A 2 9.37 7.83 -10.43
C ASP A 2 10.81 7.41 -10.73
N GLY A 3 10.97 6.40 -11.58
CA GLY A 3 12.25 5.78 -11.89
C GLY A 3 12.65 4.57 -11.05
N ASP A 4 11.94 4.23 -9.97
CA ASP A 4 12.22 2.96 -9.25
C ASP A 4 11.90 1.75 -10.15
N VAL A 5 12.81 0.79 -10.23
CA VAL A 5 12.63 -0.41 -11.05
C VAL A 5 11.76 -1.43 -10.32
N ILE A 6 10.63 -1.79 -10.93
CA ILE A 6 9.72 -2.84 -10.45
C ILE A 6 9.99 -4.13 -11.22
N SER A 7 10.06 -5.24 -10.50
CA SER A 7 10.26 -6.58 -11.05
C SER A 7 8.98 -7.40 -10.86
N ILE A 8 8.41 -7.88 -11.96
CA ILE A 8 7.22 -8.71 -11.98
C ILE A 8 7.64 -10.10 -12.44
N ASP A 9 7.52 -11.07 -11.54
CA ASP A 9 7.83 -12.47 -11.80
C ASP A 9 6.55 -13.29 -11.73
N ILE A 10 5.96 -13.57 -12.91
CA ILE A 10 4.69 -14.28 -13.04
C ILE A 10 4.82 -15.74 -12.55
N PRO A 11 5.84 -16.52 -13.00
CA PRO A 11 6.02 -17.89 -12.50
C PRO A 11 6.18 -17.97 -10.98
N ALA A 12 6.96 -17.06 -10.38
CA ALA A 12 7.18 -17.05 -8.94
C ALA A 12 6.04 -16.38 -8.15
N ARG A 13 5.06 -15.75 -8.82
CA ARG A 13 3.98 -14.95 -8.21
C ARG A 13 4.53 -13.83 -7.31
N ARG A 14 5.57 -13.14 -7.77
CA ARG A 14 6.28 -12.14 -6.97
C ARG A 14 6.29 -10.77 -7.64
N LEU A 15 6.09 -9.76 -6.82
CA LEU A 15 6.19 -8.35 -7.17
C LEU A 15 7.22 -7.70 -6.25
N ASP A 16 8.38 -7.34 -6.80
CA ASP A 16 9.46 -6.71 -6.04
C ASP A 16 9.75 -5.30 -6.57
N VAL A 17 10.33 -4.46 -5.70
CA VAL A 17 11.01 -3.23 -6.10
C VAL A 17 12.52 -3.42 -5.92
N LYS A 18 13.33 -3.02 -6.90
CA LYS A 18 14.79 -3.19 -6.88
C LYS A 18 15.47 -2.11 -6.03
N LEU A 19 15.14 -2.09 -4.74
CA LEU A 19 15.74 -1.21 -3.73
C LEU A 19 16.33 -2.06 -2.60
N SER A 20 17.35 -1.55 -1.91
CA SER A 20 17.89 -2.22 -0.72
C SER A 20 16.90 -2.16 0.45
N GLN A 21 17.07 -3.05 1.42
CA GLN A 21 16.24 -3.03 2.64
C GLN A 21 16.47 -1.75 3.46
N ASP A 22 17.69 -1.24 3.50
CA ASP A 22 18.03 0.01 4.18
C ASP A 22 17.28 1.20 3.55
N GLU A 23 17.27 1.29 2.22
CA GLU A 23 16.55 2.37 1.54
C GLU A 23 15.03 2.26 1.75
N LEU A 24 14.47 1.06 1.73
CA LEU A 24 13.05 0.84 2.02
C LEU A 24 12.71 1.24 3.45
N LYS A 25 13.58 0.93 4.42
CA LYS A 25 13.42 1.32 5.82
C LYS A 25 13.44 2.84 5.96
N ASP A 26 14.44 3.53 5.40
CA ASP A 26 14.54 4.98 5.48
C ASP A 26 13.37 5.68 4.78
N ARG A 27 12.87 5.12 3.67
CA ARG A 27 11.68 5.66 2.98
C ARG A 27 10.42 5.46 3.82
N ARG A 28 10.28 4.32 4.50
CA ARG A 28 9.16 4.03 5.41
C ARG A 28 9.15 4.98 6.60
N GLU A 29 10.29 5.26 7.20
CA GLU A 29 10.41 6.19 8.34
C GLU A 29 10.03 7.64 7.97
N ARG A 30 10.31 8.03 6.72
CA ARG A 30 9.96 9.37 6.20
C ARG A 30 8.54 9.47 5.67
N TRP A 31 7.87 8.35 5.44
CA TRP A 31 6.52 8.34 4.88
C TRP A 31 5.50 8.80 5.92
N ARG A 32 4.56 9.64 5.48
CA ARG A 32 3.40 10.06 6.28
C ARG A 32 2.13 9.71 5.50
N PRO A 33 1.16 9.05 6.13
CA PRO A 33 -0.10 8.73 5.46
C PRO A 33 -0.80 10.02 5.03
N PRO A 34 -1.24 10.14 3.76
CA PRO A 34 -2.03 11.28 3.33
C PRO A 34 -3.35 11.31 4.10
N ARG A 35 -3.79 12.51 4.51
CA ARG A 35 -5.07 12.67 5.19
C ARG A 35 -6.20 12.62 4.16
N PRO A 36 -7.14 11.65 4.24
CA PRO A 36 -8.24 11.59 3.31
C PRO A 36 -9.36 12.57 3.71
N GLU A 37 -9.84 13.36 2.77
CA GLU A 37 -11.02 14.23 2.95
C GLU A 37 -12.28 13.50 2.45
N LEU A 38 -12.81 12.59 3.28
CA LEU A 38 -13.99 11.79 2.94
C LEU A 38 -15.22 12.26 3.72
N ARG A 39 -16.38 12.24 3.06
CA ARG A 39 -17.68 12.57 3.64
C ARG A 39 -18.70 11.47 3.35
N GLY A 40 -19.79 11.44 4.13
CA GLY A 40 -20.89 10.51 3.93
C GLY A 40 -20.46 9.03 3.98
N TYR A 41 -20.98 8.23 3.05
CA TYR A 41 -20.77 6.79 3.03
C TYR A 41 -19.29 6.37 2.88
N LEU A 42 -18.49 7.13 2.13
CA LEU A 42 -17.06 6.83 1.96
C LEU A 42 -16.27 6.97 3.26
N ALA A 43 -16.67 7.91 4.14
CA ALA A 43 -16.06 8.04 5.45
C ALA A 43 -16.39 6.84 6.36
N ARG A 44 -17.59 6.25 6.21
CA ARG A 44 -17.97 5.02 6.90
C ARG A 44 -17.19 3.83 6.36
N TYR A 45 -17.12 3.67 5.04
CA TYR A 45 -16.38 2.59 4.39
C TYR A 45 -14.89 2.61 4.77
N PHE A 46 -14.23 3.76 4.64
CA PHE A 46 -12.81 3.93 4.97
C PHE A 46 -12.45 3.51 6.41
N ARG A 47 -13.39 3.65 7.35
CA ARG A 47 -13.16 3.30 8.76
C ARG A 47 -13.36 1.82 9.08
N LEU A 48 -14.13 1.11 8.26
CA LEU A 48 -14.63 -0.23 8.60
C LEU A 48 -14.14 -1.33 7.65
N VAL A 49 -13.67 -0.96 6.47
CA VAL A 49 -13.20 -1.92 5.47
C VAL A 49 -11.96 -2.68 5.97
N SER A 50 -11.96 -4.00 5.80
CA SER A 50 -10.82 -4.88 6.04
C SER A 50 -9.78 -4.81 4.89
N GLY A 51 -8.66 -5.52 5.05
CA GLY A 51 -7.68 -5.70 3.98
C GLY A 51 -8.31 -6.30 2.71
N ALA A 52 -7.72 -6.02 1.55
CA ALA A 52 -8.16 -6.60 0.28
C ALA A 52 -7.92 -8.12 0.25
N GLU A 53 -6.86 -8.57 0.93
CA GLU A 53 -6.54 -9.96 1.21
C GLU A 53 -7.62 -10.68 2.04
N ASP A 54 -8.35 -9.94 2.87
CA ASP A 54 -9.49 -10.42 3.67
C ASP A 54 -10.84 -10.24 2.95
N GLY A 55 -10.82 -9.80 1.69
CA GLY A 55 -12.02 -9.61 0.86
C GLY A 55 -12.71 -8.25 0.99
N ALA A 56 -12.06 -7.25 1.62
CA ALA A 56 -12.58 -5.89 1.77
C ALA A 56 -14.01 -5.82 2.38
N VAL A 57 -14.29 -6.71 3.34
CA VAL A 57 -15.56 -6.74 4.09
C VAL A 57 -15.61 -5.64 5.13
N LEU A 58 -16.81 -5.30 5.60
CA LEU A 58 -16.98 -4.32 6.68
C LEU A 58 -16.97 -5.03 8.04
N LEU A 59 -16.10 -4.57 8.95
CA LEU A 59 -16.02 -5.02 10.35
C LEU A 59 -16.85 -4.13 11.28
#